data_AF-D8M8N9-F1
#
_entry.id   AF-D8M8N9-F1
#
_cell.length_a   1.000
_cell.length_b   1.000
_cell.length_c   1.000
_cell.angle_alpha   90.00
_cell.angle_beta   90.00
_cell.angle_gamma   90.00
#
_symmetry.space_group_name_H-M   'P 1'
#
loop_
_entity.id
_entity.type
_entity.pdbx_description
1 polymer ?
#
loop_
_entity_poly.entity_id
_entity_poly.type
_entity_poly.pdbx_seq_one_letter_code
_entity_poly.pdbx_strand_id
1 'polypeptide(L)'
;MFCTSNLLKVTEVCKPFIQTLRFFSKVYNFKTNYPELYKHVDESSKYLFDNPWVGSKQVVKWKCERGPDHVWDATLDSRIQSYKRNHKFTCLYCMGKKVSVTNSLASRFPEIAKEWSYDRNGTLTPDKVTYGSSKNVWWKCPNHSDHYYFTSPNDRTYSHRGCPYCNNMEVCSSNNLAVTHPLLAAQWDYELNKNLKPENILPSYTGNVWWRCPDDPSHVWEAPVNLRVRNNWGMCSFL
;
A
#
# COMPACT_ATOMS: atom_id res chain seq x y z
N MET A 1 73.67 -71.17 -3.14
CA MET A 1 72.67 -71.51 -2.10
C MET A 1 71.30 -71.21 -2.69
N PHE A 2 70.41 -72.19 -2.60
CA PHE A 2 69.15 -72.34 -3.33
C PHE A 2 68.05 -71.31 -2.97
N CYS A 3 67.04 -71.21 -3.86
CA CYS A 3 65.57 -71.08 -3.69
C CYS A 3 65.00 -70.51 -2.35
N THR A 4 63.88 -69.77 -2.27
CA THR A 4 62.59 -69.83 -2.99
C THR A 4 61.61 -68.77 -2.43
N SER A 5 60.67 -68.26 -3.24
CA SER A 5 59.20 -68.02 -3.04
C SER A 5 58.63 -67.69 -1.63
N ASN A 6 57.56 -66.92 -1.37
CA ASN A 6 56.40 -66.47 -2.15
C ASN A 6 55.50 -65.54 -1.26
N LEU A 7 54.78 -64.60 -1.90
CA LEU A 7 53.37 -64.17 -1.71
C LEU A 7 52.79 -63.53 -0.40
N LEU A 8 52.21 -62.34 -0.64
CA LEU A 8 50.89 -61.80 -0.20
C LEU A 8 50.70 -61.28 1.26
N LYS A 9 50.43 -59.97 1.40
CA LYS A 9 49.05 -59.41 1.49
C LYS A 9 49.03 -57.88 1.61
N VAL A 10 48.01 -57.34 0.95
CA VAL A 10 47.46 -55.98 0.83
C VAL A 10 47.25 -55.29 2.19
N THR A 11 47.50 -53.97 2.26
CA THR A 11 46.50 -52.98 2.74
C THR A 11 46.96 -51.55 2.45
N GLU A 12 46.05 -50.80 1.85
CA GLU A 12 46.12 -49.35 1.63
C GLU A 12 46.32 -48.60 2.95
N VAL A 13 47.08 -47.50 2.93
CA VAL A 13 46.90 -46.41 3.89
C VAL A 13 46.81 -45.09 3.12
N CYS A 14 45.55 -44.71 2.90
CA CYS A 14 44.94 -43.39 2.77
C CYS A 14 45.81 -42.16 2.45
N LYS A 15 45.46 -41.52 1.33
CA LYS A 15 45.63 -40.08 1.05
C LYS A 15 45.11 -39.24 2.24
N PRO A 16 45.73 -38.10 2.57
CA PRO A 16 45.31 -37.30 3.70
C PRO A 16 43.94 -36.65 3.44
N PHE A 17 42.97 -37.08 4.23
CA PHE A 17 42.07 -36.22 5.01
C PHE A 17 41.30 -35.12 4.23
N ILE A 18 40.48 -35.54 3.27
CA ILE A 18 39.26 -34.78 2.96
C ILE A 18 38.22 -35.16 4.00
N GLN A 19 38.24 -34.50 5.16
CA GLN A 19 37.07 -34.37 6.03
C GLN A 19 37.38 -33.39 7.15
N THR A 20 36.92 -32.15 7.01
CA THR A 20 35.98 -31.52 7.97
C THR A 20 35.88 -30.03 7.68
N LEU A 21 34.79 -29.65 7.00
CA LEU A 21 34.01 -28.46 7.31
C LEU A 21 32.65 -28.67 6.62
N ARG A 22 31.70 -29.27 7.35
CA ARG A 22 30.29 -29.25 6.96
C ARG A 22 29.89 -27.79 6.82
N PHE A 23 29.48 -27.35 5.64
CA PHE A 23 28.34 -26.47 5.38
C PHE A 23 28.28 -26.30 3.86
N PHE A 24 27.52 -27.15 3.17
CA PHE A 24 27.11 -26.88 1.79
C PHE A 24 26.39 -25.53 1.81
N SER A 25 27.08 -24.46 1.40
CA SER A 25 26.43 -23.18 1.15
C SER A 25 25.21 -23.45 0.27
N LYS A 26 24.03 -22.95 0.66
CA LYS A 26 22.79 -23.03 -0.14
C LYS A 26 22.96 -22.46 -1.57
N VAL A 27 24.10 -21.82 -1.84
CA VAL A 27 24.40 -21.00 -3.02
C VAL A 27 25.68 -21.46 -3.74
N TYR A 28 26.24 -22.62 -3.41
CA TYR A 28 27.30 -23.24 -4.21
C TYR A 28 26.84 -23.43 -5.65
N ASN A 29 27.69 -23.15 -6.64
CA ASN A 29 27.39 -23.26 -8.08
C ASN A 29 26.07 -22.56 -8.48
N PHE A 30 25.85 -21.33 -8.03
CA PHE A 30 24.61 -20.58 -8.26
C PHE A 30 24.19 -20.52 -9.74
N LYS A 31 25.13 -20.25 -10.67
CA LYS A 31 24.88 -20.19 -12.12
C LYS A 31 24.22 -21.48 -12.63
N THR A 32 24.73 -22.62 -12.16
CA THR A 32 24.28 -23.96 -12.57
C THR A 32 22.98 -24.37 -11.88
N ASN A 33 22.84 -24.06 -10.59
CA ASN A 33 21.70 -24.48 -9.78
C ASN A 33 20.45 -23.60 -9.99
N TYR A 34 20.63 -22.35 -10.38
CA TYR A 34 19.53 -21.40 -10.60
C TYR A 34 19.75 -20.56 -11.88
N PRO A 35 19.84 -21.18 -13.07
CA PRO A 35 20.14 -20.48 -14.32
C PRO A 35 19.10 -19.41 -14.65
N GLU A 36 17.82 -19.67 -14.36
CA GLU A 36 16.74 -18.69 -14.55
C GLU A 36 16.85 -17.48 -13.62
N LEU A 37 17.32 -17.66 -12.38
CA LEU A 37 17.60 -16.53 -11.50
C LEU A 37 18.85 -15.76 -11.94
N TYR A 38 19.87 -16.46 -12.43
CA TYR A 38 21.13 -15.85 -12.86
C TYR A 38 20.93 -14.87 -14.03
N LYS A 39 19.97 -15.12 -14.94
CA LYS A 39 19.59 -14.17 -16.00
C LYS A 39 19.23 -12.77 -15.46
N HIS A 40 18.74 -12.71 -14.23
CA HIS A 40 18.34 -11.47 -13.57
C HIS A 40 19.43 -10.85 -12.69
N VAL A 41 20.65 -11.38 -12.70
CA VAL A 41 21.81 -10.72 -12.09
C VAL A 41 22.24 -9.57 -13.01
N ASP A 42 22.39 -8.38 -12.43
CA ASP A 42 22.88 -7.21 -13.14
C ASP A 42 24.35 -7.39 -13.55
N GLU A 43 24.72 -6.78 -14.68
CA GLU A 43 26.07 -6.90 -15.25
C GLU A 43 27.14 -6.47 -14.23
N SER A 44 26.87 -5.41 -13.46
CA SER A 44 27.77 -4.89 -12.44
C SER A 44 28.03 -5.86 -11.29
N SER A 45 27.31 -6.98 -11.17
CA SER A 45 27.51 -7.98 -10.11
C SER A 45 27.90 -9.37 -10.65
N LYS A 46 28.03 -9.55 -11.97
CA LYS A 46 28.34 -10.87 -12.54
C LYS A 46 29.73 -11.39 -12.16
N TYR A 47 30.70 -10.51 -11.97
CA TYR A 47 32.07 -10.85 -11.55
C TYR A 47 32.10 -11.64 -10.23
N LEU A 48 31.11 -11.45 -9.35
CA LEU A 48 31.01 -12.17 -8.08
C LEU A 48 30.86 -13.68 -8.26
N PHE A 49 30.38 -14.12 -9.42
CA PHE A 49 30.09 -15.52 -9.71
C PHE A 49 31.16 -16.20 -10.57
N ASP A 50 32.32 -15.57 -10.74
CA ASP A 50 33.49 -16.22 -11.32
C ASP A 50 34.13 -17.19 -10.30
N ASN A 51 33.88 -16.95 -9.02
CA ASN A 51 34.10 -17.93 -7.96
C ASN A 51 32.87 -18.88 -7.85
N PRO A 52 33.06 -20.22 -7.87
CA PRO A 52 31.96 -21.17 -7.67
C PRO A 52 31.31 -21.06 -6.28
N TRP A 53 32.01 -20.47 -5.30
CA TRP A 53 31.50 -20.19 -3.98
C TRP A 53 31.15 -18.70 -3.82
N VAL A 54 29.85 -18.42 -3.70
CA VAL A 54 29.34 -17.10 -3.32
C VAL A 54 28.54 -17.24 -2.02
N GLY A 55 28.84 -16.39 -1.04
CA GLY A 55 28.17 -16.42 0.26
C GLY A 55 26.66 -16.16 0.14
N SER A 56 25.85 -16.85 0.94
CA SER A 56 24.38 -16.72 0.89
C SER A 56 23.88 -15.31 1.24
N LYS A 57 24.64 -14.59 2.06
CA LYS A 57 24.38 -13.19 2.44
C LYS A 57 25.00 -12.17 1.48
N GLN A 58 25.71 -12.61 0.44
CA GLN A 58 26.24 -11.71 -0.58
C GLN A 58 25.09 -10.91 -1.19
N VAL A 59 25.25 -9.58 -1.12
CA VAL A 59 24.35 -8.65 -1.80
C VAL A 59 24.79 -8.54 -3.25
N VAL A 60 23.81 -8.67 -4.15
CA VAL A 60 23.98 -8.66 -5.59
C VAL A 60 22.99 -7.66 -6.15
N LYS A 61 23.37 -6.94 -7.21
CA LYS A 61 22.42 -6.13 -7.99
C LYS A 61 21.59 -7.04 -8.88
N TRP A 62 20.28 -6.96 -8.74
CA TRP A 62 19.29 -7.67 -9.54
C TRP A 62 18.67 -6.72 -10.54
N LYS A 63 18.35 -7.21 -11.73
CA LYS A 63 17.69 -6.44 -12.78
C LYS A 63 16.42 -7.13 -13.30
N CYS A 64 15.48 -6.33 -13.79
CA CYS A 64 14.32 -6.79 -14.53
C CYS A 64 14.18 -5.99 -15.83
N GLU A 65 13.94 -6.67 -16.94
CA GLU A 65 13.86 -6.03 -18.27
C GLU A 65 12.54 -5.27 -18.50
N ARG A 66 11.57 -5.36 -17.57
CA ARG A 66 10.28 -4.67 -17.68
C ARG A 66 10.35 -3.18 -17.37
N GLY A 67 11.47 -2.68 -16.84
CA GLY A 67 11.64 -1.27 -16.57
C GLY A 67 13.13 -0.89 -16.56
N PRO A 68 13.47 0.30 -17.08
CA PRO A 68 14.88 0.72 -17.22
C PRO A 68 15.56 0.93 -15.86
N ASP A 69 14.78 1.21 -14.82
CA ASP A 69 15.23 1.48 -13.45
C ASP A 69 14.94 0.31 -12.50
N HIS A 70 14.55 -0.87 -13.02
CA HIS A 70 14.25 -2.04 -12.19
C HIS A 70 15.53 -2.74 -11.75
N VAL A 71 16.42 -2.00 -11.08
CA VAL A 71 17.69 -2.47 -10.54
C VAL A 71 17.68 -2.31 -9.03
N TRP A 72 18.05 -3.36 -8.28
CA TRP A 72 18.07 -3.27 -6.81
C TRP A 72 19.06 -4.22 -6.17
N ASP A 73 19.54 -3.82 -4.99
CA ASP A 73 20.37 -4.64 -4.13
C ASP A 73 19.50 -5.61 -3.32
N ALA A 74 19.85 -6.91 -3.34
CA ALA A 74 19.28 -7.92 -2.45
C ALA A 74 20.25 -9.10 -2.26
N THR A 75 20.12 -9.81 -1.15
CA THR A 75 20.94 -10.99 -0.86
C THR A 75 20.55 -12.18 -1.74
N LEU A 76 21.52 -13.01 -2.12
CA LEU A 76 21.27 -14.25 -2.87
C LEU A 76 20.25 -15.16 -2.18
N ASP A 77 20.41 -15.37 -0.87
CA ASP A 77 19.50 -16.22 -0.08
C ASP A 77 18.05 -15.74 -0.18
N SER A 78 17.79 -14.43 -0.02
CA SER A 78 16.42 -13.89 -0.10
C SER A 78 15.74 -14.19 -1.43
N ARG A 79 16.50 -14.11 -2.53
CA ARG A 79 16.01 -14.31 -3.89
C ARG A 79 15.83 -15.79 -4.22
N ILE A 80 16.75 -16.63 -3.75
CA ILE A 80 16.62 -18.09 -3.84
C ILE A 80 15.38 -18.57 -3.06
N GLN A 81 15.15 -18.10 -1.83
CA GLN A 81 13.96 -18.47 -1.06
C GLN A 81 12.67 -18.03 -1.76
N SER A 82 12.63 -16.81 -2.30
CA SER A 82 11.47 -16.35 -3.09
C SER A 82 11.23 -17.19 -4.33
N TYR A 83 12.30 -17.59 -5.03
CA TYR A 83 12.20 -18.42 -6.22
C TYR A 83 11.72 -19.82 -5.90
N LYS A 84 12.24 -20.46 -4.85
CA LYS A 84 11.83 -21.82 -4.46
C LYS A 84 10.35 -21.96 -4.12
N ARG A 85 9.68 -20.87 -3.72
CA ARG A 85 8.25 -20.89 -3.41
C ARG A 85 7.36 -20.99 -4.66
N ASN A 86 7.72 -20.25 -5.71
CA ASN A 86 6.83 -20.03 -6.86
C ASN A 86 7.50 -20.33 -8.22
N HIS A 87 8.75 -20.81 -8.21
CA HIS A 87 9.64 -20.99 -9.37
C HIS A 87 9.67 -19.78 -10.33
N LYS A 88 9.50 -18.57 -9.77
CA LYS A 88 9.37 -17.33 -10.52
C LYS A 88 10.21 -16.22 -9.92
N PHE A 89 10.93 -15.51 -10.78
CA PHE A 89 11.62 -14.29 -10.37
C PHE A 89 10.63 -13.17 -10.04
N THR A 90 10.78 -12.58 -8.85
CA THR A 90 9.88 -11.55 -8.30
C THR A 90 10.50 -10.16 -8.36
N CYS A 91 10.21 -9.36 -9.39
CA CYS A 91 10.70 -7.98 -9.44
C CYS A 91 9.98 -7.08 -8.41
N LEU A 92 10.74 -6.43 -7.53
CA LEU A 92 10.18 -5.58 -6.46
C LEU A 92 9.44 -4.36 -7.00
N TYR A 93 9.87 -3.83 -8.15
CA TYR A 93 9.20 -2.72 -8.84
C TYR A 93 7.91 -3.19 -9.51
N CYS A 94 7.93 -4.30 -10.26
CA CYS A 94 6.72 -4.87 -10.86
C CYS A 94 5.65 -5.24 -9.84
N MET A 95 6.06 -5.62 -8.62
CA MET A 95 5.15 -5.92 -7.51
C MET A 95 4.67 -4.67 -6.75
N GLY A 96 5.09 -3.46 -7.15
CA GLY A 96 4.75 -2.21 -6.46
C GLY A 96 5.38 -2.06 -5.07
N LYS A 97 6.40 -2.87 -4.74
CA LYS A 97 7.14 -2.81 -3.46
C LYS A 97 8.26 -1.76 -3.48
N LYS A 98 8.73 -1.39 -4.66
CA LYS A 98 9.63 -0.25 -4.89
C LYS A 98 9.04 0.67 -5.95
N VAL A 99 9.30 1.96 -5.81
CA VAL A 99 8.88 3.00 -6.74
C VAL A 99 9.81 2.98 -7.95
N SER A 100 9.23 3.12 -9.14
CA SER A 100 9.89 3.15 -10.43
C SER A 100 9.16 4.14 -11.33
N VAL A 101 9.86 4.64 -12.35
CA VAL A 101 9.26 5.46 -13.40
C VAL A 101 8.07 4.76 -14.09
N THR A 102 7.98 3.42 -14.05
CA THR A 102 6.88 2.66 -14.67
C THR A 102 5.70 2.37 -13.74
N ASN A 103 5.80 2.68 -12.45
CA ASN A 103 4.76 2.37 -11.46
C ASN A 103 4.47 3.50 -10.45
N SER A 104 5.09 4.66 -10.60
CA SER A 104 4.79 5.80 -9.76
C SER A 104 3.38 6.30 -10.00
N LEU A 105 2.81 7.02 -9.03
CA LEU A 105 1.51 7.66 -9.21
C LEU A 105 1.55 8.65 -10.38
N ALA A 106 2.62 9.45 -10.47
CA ALA A 106 2.82 10.43 -11.55
C ALA A 106 2.77 9.79 -12.95
N SER A 107 3.42 8.64 -13.14
CA SER A 107 3.51 8.03 -14.46
C SER A 107 2.28 7.23 -14.86
N ARG A 108 1.59 6.61 -13.89
CA ARG A 108 0.43 5.75 -14.18
C ARG A 108 -0.91 6.47 -14.09
N PHE A 109 -1.00 7.52 -13.29
CA PHE A 109 -2.24 8.28 -13.05
C PHE A 109 -1.94 9.79 -13.00
N PRO A 110 -1.52 10.41 -14.12
CA PRO A 110 -1.11 11.81 -14.15
C PRO A 110 -2.25 12.76 -13.73
N GLU A 111 -3.50 12.47 -14.08
CA GLU A 111 -4.65 13.29 -13.67
C GLU A 111 -4.89 13.25 -12.17
N ILE A 112 -4.78 12.07 -11.55
CA ILE A 112 -4.88 11.94 -10.08
C ILE A 112 -3.69 12.64 -9.41
N ALA A 113 -2.49 12.55 -9.99
CA ALA A 113 -1.31 13.22 -9.46
C ALA A 113 -1.43 14.76 -9.44
N LYS A 114 -2.28 15.37 -10.28
CA LYS A 114 -2.57 16.82 -10.23
C LYS A 114 -3.32 17.23 -8.97
N GLU A 115 -4.04 16.30 -8.34
CA GLU A 115 -4.76 16.53 -7.09
C GLU A 115 -3.85 16.43 -5.85
N TRP A 116 -2.54 16.26 -6.02
CA TRP A 116 -1.60 16.18 -4.91
C TRP A 116 -1.46 17.52 -4.16
N SER A 117 -1.52 17.50 -2.84
CA SER A 117 -1.24 18.67 -2.00
C SER A 117 0.26 18.76 -1.70
N TYR A 118 1.00 19.47 -2.55
CA TYR A 118 2.46 19.63 -2.41
C TYR A 118 2.86 20.36 -1.11
N ASP A 119 2.06 21.33 -0.70
CA ASP A 119 2.21 22.10 0.53
C ASP A 119 2.12 21.23 1.79
N ARG A 120 1.23 20.23 1.81
CA ARG A 120 1.00 19.37 3.00
C ARG A 120 1.81 18.09 3.01
N ASN A 121 2.29 17.63 1.86
CA ASN A 121 3.10 16.42 1.75
C ASN A 121 4.63 16.68 1.82
N GLY A 122 5.04 17.95 1.94
CA GLY A 122 6.44 18.32 2.07
C GLY A 122 7.27 17.86 0.87
N THR A 123 8.33 17.09 1.12
CA THR A 123 9.24 16.60 0.07
C THR A 123 8.74 15.35 -0.66
N LEU A 124 7.59 14.78 -0.24
CA LEU A 124 6.99 13.62 -0.86
C LEU A 124 6.19 14.04 -2.09
N THR A 125 6.54 13.46 -3.23
CA THR A 125 5.98 13.80 -4.54
C THR A 125 5.31 12.58 -5.19
N PRO A 126 4.38 12.77 -6.15
CA PRO A 126 3.73 11.67 -6.85
C PRO A 126 4.68 10.69 -7.57
N ASP A 127 5.88 11.13 -7.95
CA ASP A 127 6.93 10.27 -8.54
C ASP A 127 7.63 9.38 -7.51
N LYS A 128 7.54 9.70 -6.21
CA LYS A 128 8.17 8.97 -5.10
C LYS A 128 7.22 8.02 -4.36
N VAL A 129 6.02 7.80 -4.90
CA VAL A 129 5.05 6.85 -4.37
C VAL A 129 4.53 5.97 -5.50
N THR A 130 4.31 4.68 -5.22
CA THR A 130 3.62 3.81 -6.18
C THR A 130 2.15 4.16 -6.22
N TYR A 131 1.50 3.98 -7.38
CA TYR A 131 0.06 4.24 -7.49
C TYR A 131 -0.77 3.36 -6.54
N GLY A 132 -0.30 2.15 -6.22
CA GLY A 132 -0.92 1.23 -5.26
C GLY A 132 -0.43 1.36 -3.82
N SER A 133 0.21 2.48 -3.45
CA SER A 133 0.68 2.70 -2.08
C SER A 133 -0.49 2.81 -1.10
N SER A 134 -0.40 2.13 0.05
CA SER A 134 -1.35 2.25 1.16
C SER A 134 -1.00 3.39 2.13
N LYS A 135 0.07 4.16 1.86
CA LYS A 135 0.46 5.31 2.68
C LYS A 135 -0.52 6.46 2.42
N ASN A 136 -1.20 6.92 3.46
CA ASN A 136 -2.04 8.11 3.36
C ASN A 136 -1.19 9.36 3.10
N VAL A 137 -1.70 10.19 2.21
CA VAL A 137 -1.12 11.47 1.78
C VAL A 137 -2.25 12.48 1.62
N TRP A 138 -1.88 13.76 1.62
CA TRP A 138 -2.83 14.84 1.47
C TRP A 138 -3.15 15.09 -0.01
N TRP A 139 -4.43 15.23 -0.30
CA TRP A 139 -4.97 15.57 -1.61
C TRP A 139 -5.72 16.88 -1.53
N LYS A 140 -5.81 17.57 -2.65
CA LYS A 140 -6.58 18.79 -2.85
C LYS A 140 -7.66 18.51 -3.89
N CYS A 141 -8.90 18.87 -3.59
CA CYS A 141 -9.98 18.71 -4.56
C CYS A 141 -9.77 19.64 -5.76
N PRO A 142 -9.98 19.17 -7.00
CA PRO A 142 -9.88 20.02 -8.18
C PRO A 142 -11.04 21.02 -8.30
N ASN A 143 -12.18 20.71 -7.68
CA ASN A 143 -13.41 21.51 -7.79
C ASN A 143 -13.55 22.56 -6.68
N HIS A 144 -12.90 22.34 -5.53
CA HIS A 144 -13.06 23.18 -4.34
C HIS A 144 -11.70 23.38 -3.67
N SER A 145 -11.24 24.63 -3.62
CA SER A 145 -9.88 24.98 -3.19
C SER A 145 -9.61 24.76 -1.70
N ASP A 146 -10.68 24.69 -0.90
CA ASP A 146 -10.70 24.51 0.55
C ASP A 146 -10.81 23.04 0.98
N HIS A 147 -11.14 22.14 0.05
CA HIS A 147 -11.25 20.71 0.32
C HIS A 147 -9.87 20.04 0.29
N TYR A 148 -9.37 19.66 1.47
CA TYR A 148 -8.17 18.84 1.64
C TYR A 148 -8.51 17.56 2.40
N TYR A 149 -8.04 16.41 1.91
CA TYR A 149 -8.39 15.12 2.49
C TYR A 149 -7.20 14.16 2.51
N PHE A 150 -7.17 13.27 3.51
CA PHE A 150 -6.01 12.41 3.81
C PHE A 150 -6.35 10.94 3.53
N THR A 151 -5.91 10.44 2.37
CA THR A 151 -6.20 9.07 1.92
C THR A 151 -5.04 8.50 1.10
N SER A 152 -5.05 7.19 0.85
CA SER A 152 -3.96 6.50 0.16
C SER A 152 -4.06 6.64 -1.37
N PRO A 153 -2.95 6.65 -2.11
CA PRO A 153 -2.97 6.49 -3.57
C PRO A 153 -3.77 5.27 -4.02
N ASN A 154 -3.68 4.15 -3.29
CA ASN A 154 -4.43 2.94 -3.60
C ASN A 154 -5.96 3.17 -3.63
N ASP A 155 -6.51 3.91 -2.66
CA ASP A 155 -7.95 4.21 -2.61
C ASP A 155 -8.40 5.12 -3.76
N ARG A 156 -7.49 6.00 -4.21
CA ARG A 156 -7.71 6.90 -5.34
C ARG A 156 -7.69 6.15 -6.67
N THR A 157 -6.73 5.24 -6.85
CA THR A 157 -6.50 4.58 -8.14
C THR A 157 -7.34 3.32 -8.34
N TYR A 158 -7.51 2.49 -7.30
CA TYR A 158 -8.22 1.21 -7.41
C TYR A 158 -9.66 1.30 -6.94
N SER A 159 -9.93 2.02 -5.86
CA SER A 159 -11.30 2.19 -5.34
C SER A 159 -12.02 3.42 -5.91
N HIS A 160 -11.34 4.21 -6.75
CA HIS A 160 -11.87 5.40 -7.38
C HIS A 160 -12.54 6.39 -6.40
N ARG A 161 -12.02 6.47 -5.16
CA ARG A 161 -12.57 7.37 -4.16
C ARG A 161 -12.17 8.81 -4.47
N GLY A 162 -13.17 9.65 -4.72
CA GLY A 162 -12.99 11.09 -4.93
C GLY A 162 -12.85 11.89 -3.62
N CYS A 163 -13.03 13.20 -3.72
CA CYS A 163 -13.09 14.09 -2.56
C CYS A 163 -14.26 13.72 -1.62
N PRO A 164 -14.04 13.48 -0.32
CA PRO A 164 -15.08 13.06 0.61
C PRO A 164 -16.16 14.15 0.84
N TYR A 165 -15.78 15.43 0.81
CA TYR A 165 -16.72 16.54 0.89
C TYR A 165 -17.70 16.56 -0.29
N CYS A 166 -17.20 16.49 -1.53
CA CYS A 166 -18.03 16.48 -2.73
C CYS A 166 -18.95 15.26 -2.81
N ASN A 167 -18.53 14.14 -2.23
CA ASN A 167 -19.30 12.90 -2.19
C ASN A 167 -20.24 12.79 -0.97
N ASN A 168 -20.45 13.88 -0.22
CA ASN A 168 -21.29 13.90 0.98
C ASN A 168 -20.91 12.80 1.99
N MET A 169 -19.61 12.57 2.16
CA MET A 169 -19.06 11.69 3.20
C MET A 169 -18.47 12.49 4.37
N GLU A 170 -18.01 13.72 4.10
CA GLU A 170 -17.57 14.67 5.12
C GLU A 170 -18.32 16.00 4.98
N VAL A 171 -18.51 16.69 6.11
CA VAL A 171 -19.20 17.97 6.17
C VAL A 171 -18.29 19.10 5.67
N CYS A 172 -18.82 19.97 4.82
CA CYS A 172 -18.23 21.24 4.42
C CYS A 172 -19.28 22.35 4.45
N SER A 173 -18.84 23.57 4.13
CA SER A 173 -19.68 24.77 4.16
C SER A 173 -20.91 24.69 3.25
N SER A 174 -20.89 23.87 2.20
CA SER A 174 -21.96 23.79 1.20
C SER A 174 -22.84 22.54 1.29
N ASN A 175 -22.54 21.56 2.15
CA ASN A 175 -23.26 20.27 2.15
C ASN A 175 -23.86 19.87 3.51
N ASN A 176 -23.79 20.74 4.51
CA ASN A 176 -24.36 20.49 5.84
C ASN A 176 -25.90 20.64 5.84
N LEU A 177 -26.54 20.17 6.91
CA LEU A 177 -28.00 20.20 7.07
C LEU A 177 -28.55 21.64 7.07
N ALA A 178 -27.86 22.59 7.73
CA ALA A 178 -28.32 23.99 7.80
C ALA A 178 -28.46 24.62 6.41
N VAL A 179 -27.46 24.37 5.54
CA VAL A 179 -27.39 24.95 4.20
C VAL A 179 -28.33 24.24 3.23
N THR A 180 -28.38 22.92 3.28
CA THR A 180 -29.16 22.13 2.30
C THR A 180 -30.63 21.98 2.67
N HIS A 181 -30.97 22.06 3.97
CA HIS A 181 -32.33 21.86 4.49
C HIS A 181 -32.67 22.90 5.58
N PRO A 182 -32.69 24.20 5.26
CA PRO A 182 -32.86 25.28 6.24
C PRO A 182 -34.17 25.18 7.03
N LEU A 183 -35.25 24.71 6.40
CA LEU A 183 -36.55 24.52 7.09
C LEU A 183 -36.53 23.40 8.13
N LEU A 184 -35.73 22.34 7.91
CA LEU A 184 -35.54 21.31 8.92
C LEU A 184 -34.60 21.82 10.01
N ALA A 185 -33.52 22.50 9.64
CA ALA A 185 -32.59 23.10 10.61
C ALA A 185 -33.26 24.12 11.53
N ALA A 186 -34.29 24.84 11.07
CA ALA A 186 -35.10 25.73 11.90
C ALA A 186 -35.89 25.02 13.01
N GLN A 187 -36.12 23.71 12.87
CA GLN A 187 -36.80 22.87 13.87
C GLN A 187 -35.80 22.23 14.85
N TRP A 188 -34.52 22.63 14.82
CA TRP A 188 -33.48 22.04 15.66
C TRP A 188 -33.62 22.50 17.11
N ASP A 189 -33.53 21.56 18.06
CA ASP A 189 -33.45 21.92 19.48
C ASP A 189 -31.99 22.13 19.91
N TYR A 190 -31.55 23.38 20.00
CA TYR A 190 -30.15 23.70 20.36
C TYR A 190 -29.80 23.38 21.81
N GLU A 191 -30.77 23.41 22.73
CA GLU A 191 -30.52 23.14 24.15
C GLU A 191 -30.28 21.64 24.38
N LEU A 192 -31.13 20.80 23.80
CA LEU A 192 -31.06 19.35 23.97
C LEU A 192 -29.96 18.70 23.12
N ASN A 193 -29.67 19.24 21.93
CA ASN A 193 -28.60 18.72 21.07
C ASN A 193 -27.20 19.25 21.44
N LYS A 194 -27.12 20.23 22.35
CA LYS A 194 -25.87 20.75 22.92
C LYS A 194 -24.88 21.20 21.82
N ASN A 195 -23.80 20.44 21.63
CA ASN A 195 -22.72 20.76 20.70
C ASN A 195 -23.00 20.27 19.28
N LEU A 196 -24.00 19.40 19.07
CA LEU A 196 -24.39 18.95 17.75
C LEU A 196 -25.28 20.02 17.12
N LYS A 197 -24.81 20.58 15.99
CA LYS A 197 -25.50 21.65 15.28
C LYS A 197 -25.76 21.24 13.82
N PRO A 198 -26.81 21.78 13.17
CA PRO A 198 -27.10 21.51 11.76
C PRO A 198 -25.93 21.81 10.80
N GLU A 199 -25.07 22.76 11.14
CA GLU A 199 -23.90 23.15 10.33
C GLU A 199 -22.78 22.10 10.37
N ASN A 200 -22.80 21.21 11.38
CA ASN A 200 -21.73 20.24 11.65
C ASN A 200 -22.13 18.81 11.26
N ILE A 201 -23.27 18.62 10.59
CA ILE A 201 -23.76 17.31 10.17
C ILE A 201 -24.23 17.31 8.73
N LEU A 202 -24.14 16.13 8.09
CA LEU A 202 -24.70 15.90 6.77
C LEU A 202 -26.20 15.58 6.85
N PRO A 203 -26.99 15.85 5.80
CA PRO A 203 -28.37 15.38 5.69
C PRO A 203 -28.53 13.85 5.79
N SER A 204 -27.46 13.11 5.51
CA SER A 204 -27.41 11.64 5.64
C SER A 204 -27.14 11.15 7.06
N TYR A 205 -26.94 12.04 8.04
CA TYR A 205 -26.67 11.68 9.43
C TYR A 205 -27.79 10.78 9.98
N THR A 206 -27.41 9.61 10.49
CA THR A 206 -28.35 8.58 10.96
C THR A 206 -28.63 8.65 12.45
N GLY A 207 -27.93 9.52 13.19
CA GLY A 207 -28.14 9.68 14.62
C GLY A 207 -29.45 10.40 14.92
N ASN A 208 -30.08 9.99 16.02
CA ASN A 208 -31.24 10.69 16.57
C ASN A 208 -30.82 12.04 17.16
N VAL A 209 -31.68 13.03 16.94
CA VAL A 209 -31.54 14.38 17.48
C VAL A 209 -32.89 14.88 17.95
N TRP A 210 -32.87 15.89 18.80
CA TRP A 210 -34.07 16.54 19.31
C TRP A 210 -34.54 17.65 18.38
N TRP A 211 -35.82 17.66 18.09
CA TRP A 211 -36.49 18.63 17.27
C TRP A 211 -37.54 19.37 18.10
N ARG A 212 -37.79 20.62 17.77
CA ARG A 212 -38.80 21.46 18.40
C ARG A 212 -39.72 22.04 17.33
N CYS A 213 -41.02 21.98 17.57
CA CYS A 213 -41.99 22.50 16.62
C CYS A 213 -41.91 24.04 16.62
N PRO A 214 -41.81 24.70 15.46
CA PRO A 214 -41.79 26.17 15.40
C PRO A 214 -43.10 26.80 15.88
N ASP A 215 -44.22 26.10 15.67
CA ASP A 215 -45.56 26.59 16.00
C ASP A 215 -45.98 26.26 17.45
N ASP A 216 -45.41 25.21 18.05
CA ASP A 216 -45.63 24.81 19.44
C ASP A 216 -44.29 24.50 20.12
N PRO A 217 -43.69 25.48 20.83
CA PRO A 217 -42.43 25.27 21.53
C PRO A 217 -42.48 24.19 22.62
N SER A 218 -43.66 23.78 23.10
CA SER A 218 -43.80 22.68 24.05
C SER A 218 -43.68 21.30 23.40
N HIS A 219 -43.92 21.22 22.09
CA HIS A 219 -43.79 20.01 21.32
C HIS A 219 -42.32 19.78 20.90
N VAL A 220 -41.69 18.84 21.60
CA VAL A 220 -40.30 18.42 21.40
C VAL A 220 -40.27 16.91 21.19
N TRP A 221 -39.56 16.43 20.17
CA TRP A 221 -39.47 14.99 19.86
C TRP A 221 -38.09 14.59 19.38
N GLU A 222 -37.77 13.30 19.50
CA GLU A 222 -36.53 12.70 19.03
C GLU A 222 -36.77 11.97 17.70
N ALA A 223 -35.95 12.24 16.69
CA ALA A 223 -35.98 11.52 15.41
C ALA A 223 -34.62 11.59 14.69
N PRO A 224 -34.27 10.61 13.84
CA PRO A 224 -33.04 10.64 13.07
C PRO A 224 -33.12 11.60 11.87
N VAL A 225 -32.03 12.32 11.63
CA VAL A 225 -31.95 13.37 10.60
C VAL A 225 -32.24 12.83 9.20
N ASN A 226 -31.62 11.71 8.81
CA ASN A 226 -31.79 11.14 7.48
C ASN A 226 -33.23 10.74 7.15
N LEU A 227 -34.03 10.28 8.14
CA LEU A 227 -35.44 9.92 7.91
C LEU A 227 -36.32 11.17 7.81
N ARG A 228 -36.01 12.21 8.58
CA ARG A 228 -36.65 13.53 8.46
C ARG A 228 -36.40 14.14 7.08
N VAL A 229 -35.18 14.05 6.57
CA VAL A 229 -34.79 14.52 5.24
C VAL A 229 -35.49 13.73 4.11
N ARG A 230 -35.51 12.39 4.18
CA ARG A 230 -36.01 11.54 3.08
C ARG A 230 -37.53 11.38 3.06
N ASN A 231 -38.14 11.25 4.23
CA ASN A 231 -39.52 10.76 4.37
C ASN A 231 -40.42 11.76 5.09
N ASN A 232 -39.92 12.95 5.44
CA ASN A 232 -40.61 13.91 6.31
C ASN A 232 -41.14 13.26 7.61
N TRP A 233 -40.43 12.22 8.07
CA TRP A 233 -40.93 11.34 9.12
C TRP A 233 -40.95 12.04 10.48
N GLY A 234 -42.05 11.90 11.24
CA GLY A 234 -42.21 12.63 12.50
C GLY A 234 -42.41 14.12 12.28
N MET A 235 -43.33 14.51 11.38
CA MET A 235 -43.78 15.89 11.27
C MET A 235 -44.46 16.33 12.57
N CYS A 236 -44.34 17.61 12.90
CA CYS A 236 -45.26 18.26 13.82
C CYS A 236 -46.66 18.11 13.21
N SER A 237 -47.50 17.24 13.78
CA SER A 237 -48.81 16.85 13.22
C SER A 237 -49.89 17.94 13.41
N PHE A 238 -49.46 19.18 13.63
CA PHE A 238 -50.30 20.37 13.79
C PHE A 238 -50.39 21.23 12.51
N LEU A 239 -49.93 20.69 11.37
CA LEU A 239 -50.17 21.22 10.02
C LEU A 239 -51.06 20.26 9.22
#